data_AF-A0A0F9ADS7-F1
#
_entry.id   AF-A0A0F9ADS7-F1
#
_cell.length_a   1.000
_cell.length_b   1.000
_cell.length_c   1.000
_cell.angle_alpha   90.00
_cell.angle_beta   90.00
_cell.angle_gamma   90.00
#
_symmetry.space_group_name_H-M   'P 1'
#
loop_
_entity.id
_entity.type
_entity.pdbx_description
1 polymer ?
#
loop_
_entity_poly.entity_id
_entity_poly.type
_entity_poly.pdbx_seq_one_letter_code
_entity_poly.pdbx_strand_id
1 'polypeptide(L)' 'ALGVLSSFDEGPDLVLYYKHLMVLEGHAEYALHFNETDALSDSQRGYAEAQYKLFRTWYADWSKQGGAVAKYAA' A
#
# COMPACT_ATOMS: atom_id res chain seq x y z
N ALA A 1 -1.10 -10.54 -4.95
CA ALA A 1 -1.02 -9.59 -3.84
C ALA A 1 -0.65 -8.19 -4.33
N LEU A 2 0.51 -7.99 -4.97
CA LEU A 2 0.95 -6.67 -5.47
C LEU A 2 -0.07 -5.96 -6.39
N GLY A 3 -0.67 -6.69 -7.34
CA GLY A 3 -1.59 -6.09 -8.32
C GLY A 3 -2.78 -5.32 -7.73
N VAL A 4 -3.27 -5.70 -6.53
CA VAL A 4 -4.37 -4.98 -5.87
C VAL A 4 -3.91 -3.63 -5.33
N LEU A 5 -2.70 -3.54 -4.78
CA LEU A 5 -2.14 -2.25 -4.35
C LEU A 5 -1.79 -1.37 -5.54
N SER A 6 -1.36 -1.96 -6.66
CA SER A 6 -1.07 -1.24 -7.89
C SER A 6 -2.32 -0.67 -8.56
N SER A 7 -3.48 -1.35 -8.47
CA SER A 7 -4.72 -0.85 -9.08
C SER A 7 -5.26 0.43 -8.45
N PHE A 8 -4.76 0.86 -7.28
CA PHE A 8 -5.15 2.16 -6.70
C PHE A 8 -4.70 3.34 -7.58
N ASP A 9 -3.65 3.19 -8.39
CA ASP A 9 -3.17 4.21 -9.34
C ASP A 9 -4.13 4.45 -10.52
N GLU A 10 -5.10 3.55 -10.73
CA GLU A 10 -6.08 3.65 -11.81
C GLU A 10 -7.31 4.49 -11.42
N GLY A 11 -7.45 4.85 -10.14
CA GLY A 11 -8.64 5.49 -9.57
C GLY A 11 -8.44 6.95 -9.15
N PRO A 12 -9.54 7.71 -8.94
CA PRO A 12 -9.47 9.11 -8.54
C PRO A 12 -8.88 9.33 -7.14
N ASP A 13 -8.96 8.31 -6.28
CA ASP A 13 -8.51 8.37 -4.88
C ASP A 13 -7.04 7.93 -4.71
N LEU A 14 -6.26 7.81 -5.78
CA LEU A 14 -4.88 7.29 -5.73
C LEU A 14 -4.01 7.95 -4.65
N VAL A 15 -4.13 9.28 -4.50
CA VAL A 15 -3.35 10.03 -3.50
C VAL A 15 -3.78 9.67 -2.08
N LEU A 16 -5.07 9.47 -1.85
CA LEU A 16 -5.62 9.08 -0.55
C LEU A 16 -5.14 7.68 -0.15
N TYR A 17 -5.19 6.73 -1.09
CA TYR A 17 -4.65 5.39 -0.86
C TYR A 17 -3.16 5.40 -0.57
N TYR A 18 -2.34 6.02 -1.43
CA TYR A 18 -0.89 5.98 -1.25
C TYR A 18 -0.41 6.76 -0.03
N LYS A 19 -1.03 7.90 0.31
CA LYS A 19 -0.75 8.60 1.57
C LYS A 19 -1.08 7.74 2.79
N HIS A 20 -2.23 7.05 2.79
CA HIS A 20 -2.58 6.13 3.86
C HIS A 20 -1.55 5.00 4.02
N LEU A 21 -1.08 4.41 2.92
CA LEU A 21 -0.03 3.39 2.96
C LEU A 21 1.31 3.93 3.49
N MET A 22 1.68 5.17 3.17
CA MET A 22 2.87 5.81 3.73
C MET A 22 2.77 5.99 5.24
N VAL A 23 1.59 6.36 5.76
CA VAL A 23 1.35 6.44 7.21
C VAL A 23 1.49 5.06 7.86
N LEU A 24 1.00 3.99 7.24
CA LEU A 24 1.17 2.61 7.75
C LEU A 24 2.64 2.18 7.82
N GLU A 25 3.50 2.69 6.94
CA GLU A 25 4.95 2.46 6.98
C GLU A 25 5.69 3.39 7.98
N GLY A 26 4.98 4.28 8.69
CA GLY A 26 5.54 5.13 9.73
C GLY A 26 5.84 6.58 9.30
N HIS A 27 5.43 6.99 8.09
CA HIS A 27 5.62 8.35 7.59
C HIS A 27 4.42 9.24 7.92
N ALA A 28 4.37 9.73 9.16
CA ALA A 28 3.24 10.50 9.71
C ALA A 28 2.99 11.83 8.97
N GLU A 29 4.00 12.40 8.29
CA GLU A 29 3.90 13.61 7.49
C GLU A 29 2.91 13.50 6.31
N TYR A 30 2.53 12.29 5.92
CA TYR A 30 1.54 12.04 4.88
C TYR A 30 0.09 12.00 5.40
N ALA A 31 -0.15 12.15 6.70
CA ALA A 31 -1.47 12.00 7.31
C ALA A 31 -2.49 13.07 6.85
N LEU A 32 -2.04 14.27 6.47
CA LEU A 32 -2.92 15.37 6.08
C LEU A 32 -3.00 15.54 4.56
N HIS A 33 -4.19 15.88 4.10
CA HIS A 33 -4.49 16.31 2.74
C HIS A 33 -4.58 17.84 2.65
N PHE A 34 -4.44 18.38 1.44
CA PHE A 34 -4.59 19.83 1.23
C PHE A 34 -6.03 20.28 1.43
N ASN A 35 -7.00 19.49 0.96
CA ASN A 35 -8.40 19.70 1.25
C ASN A 35 -8.75 18.94 2.53
N GLU A 36 -9.28 19.63 3.54
CA GLU A 36 -9.57 19.04 4.85
C GLU A 36 -10.58 17.90 4.80
N THR A 37 -11.45 17.89 3.79
CA THR A 37 -12.49 16.87 3.61
C THR A 37 -12.03 15.65 2.81
N ASP A 38 -10.84 15.70 2.20
CA ASP A 38 -10.31 14.56 1.45
C ASP A 38 -9.83 13.49 2.43
N ALA A 39 -10.59 12.41 2.53
CA ALA A 39 -10.25 11.27 3.37
C ALA A 39 -10.84 9.99 2.78
N LEU A 40 -10.11 8.87 2.94
CA LEU A 40 -10.66 7.56 2.68
C LEU A 40 -11.82 7.29 3.65
N SER A 41 -12.93 6.78 3.11
CA SER A 41 -13.99 6.19 3.95
C SER A 41 -13.45 5.03 4.80
N ASP A 42 -14.17 4.68 5.87
CA ASP A 42 -13.79 3.58 6.76
C ASP A 42 -13.62 2.25 6.01
N SER A 43 -14.49 1.99 5.03
CA SER A 43 -14.41 0.79 4.19
C SER A 43 -13.17 0.80 3.30
N GLN A 44 -12.84 1.96 2.68
CA GLN A 44 -11.63 2.07 1.84
C GLN A 44 -10.35 1.91 2.67
N ARG A 45 -10.27 2.51 3.87
CA ARG A 45 -9.11 2.32 4.77
C ARG A 45 -8.95 0.87 5.18
N GLY A 46 -10.03 0.24 5.64
CA GLY A 46 -9.99 -1.17 6.05
C GLY A 46 -9.59 -2.10 4.90
N TYR A 47 -10.06 -1.81 3.69
CA TYR A 47 -9.64 -2.54 2.49
C TYR A 47 -8.15 -2.34 2.20
N ALA A 48 -7.66 -1.10 2.20
CA ALA A 48 -6.25 -0.78 1.98
C ALA A 48 -5.34 -1.48 3.00
N GLU A 49 -5.68 -1.43 4.29
CA GLU A 49 -4.93 -2.07 5.37
C GLU A 49 -4.89 -3.60 5.22
N ALA A 50 -6.02 -4.22 4.89
CA ALA A 50 -6.10 -5.66 4.68
C ALA A 50 -5.24 -6.11 3.49
N GLN A 51 -5.31 -5.40 2.35
CA GLN A 51 -4.52 -5.71 1.17
C GLN A 51 -3.03 -5.41 1.38
N TYR A 52 -2.72 -4.34 2.12
CA TYR A 52 -1.35 -4.00 2.50
C TYR A 52 -0.71 -5.10 3.34
N LYS A 53 -1.41 -5.53 4.41
CA LYS A 53 -0.97 -6.64 5.26
C LYS A 53 -0.79 -7.93 4.47
N LEU A 54 -1.72 -8.25 3.58
CA LEU A 54 -1.65 -9.43 2.70
C LEU A 54 -0.38 -9.38 1.84
N PHE A 55 -0.11 -8.26 1.18
CA PHE A 55 1.08 -8.09 0.37
C PHE A 55 2.37 -8.20 1.19
N ARG A 56 2.47 -7.50 2.32
CA ARG A 56 3.67 -7.53 3.17
C ARG A 56 3.97 -8.93 3.69
N THR A 57 2.94 -9.66 4.11
CA THR A 57 3.08 -11.05 4.56
C THR A 57 3.56 -11.93 3.41
N TRP A 58 2.89 -11.87 2.27
CA TRP A 58 3.26 -12.65 1.09
C TRP A 58 4.68 -12.35 0.61
N TYR A 59 5.05 -11.07 0.50
CA TYR A 59 6.35 -10.64 -0.01
C TYR A 59 7.50 -11.01 0.94
N ALA A 60 7.27 -10.96 2.26
CA ALA A 60 8.26 -11.35 3.26
C ALA A 60 8.67 -12.83 3.15
N ASP A 61 7.78 -13.70 2.67
CA ASP A 61 8.08 -15.10 2.41
C ASP A 61 8.59 -15.33 0.99
N TRP A 62 7.95 -14.70 0.00
CA TRP A 62 8.34 -14.82 -1.40
C TRP A 62 9.77 -14.32 -1.67
N SER A 63 10.17 -13.19 -1.08
CA SER A 63 11.48 -12.57 -1.30
C SER A 63 12.67 -13.40 -0.83
N LYS A 64 12.44 -14.41 0.02
CA LYS A 64 13.49 -15.33 0.52
C LYS A 64 13.74 -16.51 -0.43
N GLN A 65 12.97 -16.64 -1.51
CA GLN A 65 13.16 -17.71 -2.48
C GLN A 65 14.47 -17.51 -3.27
N GLY A 66 15.09 -18.62 -3.68
CA GLY A 66 16.31 -18.60 -4.49
C GLY A 66 16.08 -18.28 -5.96
N GLY A 67 17.03 -18.68 -6.81
CA GLY A 67 16.90 -18.57 -8.26
C GLY A 67 16.77 -17.13 -8.75
N ALA A 68 15.79 -16.86 -9.62
CA ALA A 68 15.58 -15.52 -10.19
C ALA A 68 15.22 -14.47 -9.13
N VAL A 69 14.49 -14.87 -8.07
CA VAL A 69 14.10 -13.95 -6.99
C VAL A 69 15.33 -13.38 -6.29
N ALA A 70 16.26 -14.24 -5.86
CA ALA A 70 17.52 -13.80 -5.26
C ALA A 70 18.46 -13.10 -6.27
N LYS A 71 18.50 -13.55 -7.54
CA LYS A 71 19.37 -12.99 -8.57
C LYS A 71 19.02 -11.54 -8.92
N TYR A 72 17.74 -11.20 -8.88
CA TYR A 72 17.21 -9.88 -9.29
C TYR A 72 16.59 -9.11 -8.12
N ALA A 73 16.91 -9.48 -6.87
CA ALA A 73 16.61 -8.63 -5.72
C ALA A 73 17.34 -7.30 -5.87
N ALA A 74 16.67 -6.20 -5.49
CA ALA A 74 17.19 -4.84 -5.60
C ALA A 74 18.33 -4.57 -4.61
#